data_AF-A0A7C5CX55-F1
#
_entry.id   AF-A0A7C5CX55-F1
#
_cell.length_a   1.000
_cell.length_b   1.000
_cell.length_c   1.000
_cell.angle_alpha   90.00
_cell.angle_beta   90.00
_cell.angle_gamma   90.00
#
_symmetry.space_group_name_H-M   'P 1'
#
loop_
_entity.id
_entity.type
_entity.pdbx_description
1 polymer ?
#
loop_
_entity_poly.entity_id
_entity_poly.type
_entity_poly.pdbx_seq_one_letter_code
_entity_poly.pdbx_strand_id
1 'polypeptide(L)'
;MRVLLTLLILMGFSYAYVGDSYDEFFKEYKDIKILSVDKKQTPEAIKALKIEQDGFVIYALFNKQNICYEEYTFHSHTLPSPSLFIKDADNLKPKLLFRIPLRMAVWEYDTPCCKILYQTFGLPGFLGADARIK
;
A
#
# COMPACT_ATOMS: atom_id res chain seq x y z
N MET A 1 -41.70 20.95 -1.20
CA MET A 1 -41.06 20.44 0.03
C MET A 1 -39.87 19.60 -0.39
N ARG A 2 -38.65 20.15 -0.28
CA ARG A 2 -37.38 19.49 -0.61
C ARG A 2 -36.96 18.62 0.58
N VAL A 3 -36.72 17.33 0.39
CA VAL A 3 -35.84 16.55 1.29
C VAL A 3 -35.07 15.54 0.44
N LEU A 4 -33.76 15.82 0.34
CA LEU A 4 -32.60 14.94 0.15
C LEU A 4 -32.82 13.71 -0.75
N LEU A 5 -32.38 13.71 -2.01
CA LEU A 5 -30.97 13.51 -2.39
C LEU A 5 -30.22 12.53 -1.49
N THR A 6 -30.66 11.27 -1.46
CA THR A 6 -29.82 10.13 -1.07
C THR A 6 -28.78 9.89 -2.17
N LEU A 7 -27.91 10.88 -2.38
CA LEU A 7 -26.59 10.60 -2.91
C LEU A 7 -25.90 9.86 -1.77
N LEU A 8 -26.01 8.53 -1.77
CA LEU A 8 -24.98 7.72 -1.14
C LEU A 8 -23.73 8.10 -1.92
N ILE A 9 -23.00 9.08 -1.39
CA ILE A 9 -21.59 9.23 -1.67
C ILE A 9 -21.03 7.92 -1.13
N LEU A 10 -21.00 6.90 -1.99
CA LEU A 10 -19.91 5.94 -2.00
C LEU A 10 -18.68 6.83 -2.11
N MET A 11 -18.22 7.34 -0.96
CA MET A 11 -16.83 7.67 -0.76
C MET A 11 -16.16 6.31 -0.88
N GLY A 12 -15.97 5.88 -2.13
CA GLY A 12 -14.87 5.01 -2.46
C GLY A 12 -13.69 5.81 -1.98
N PHE A 13 -13.26 5.52 -0.76
CA PHE A 13 -11.96 5.91 -0.29
C PHE A 13 -11.02 5.40 -1.37
N SER A 14 -10.43 6.35 -2.08
CA SER A 14 -9.46 6.09 -3.12
C SER A 14 -8.20 5.67 -2.40
N TYR A 15 -7.75 4.46 -2.66
CA TYR A 15 -6.54 3.90 -2.12
C TYR A 15 -5.81 3.40 -3.36
N ALA A 16 -4.63 3.95 -3.65
CA ALA A 16 -3.82 3.32 -4.66
C ALA A 16 -3.09 2.17 -3.99
N TYR A 17 -2.94 1.09 -4.73
CA TYR A 17 -2.53 -0.17 -4.18
C TYR A 17 -1.37 -0.75 -4.96
N VAL A 18 -0.65 -1.66 -4.32
CA VAL A 18 0.26 -2.56 -5.02
C VAL A 18 -0.50 -3.26 -6.16
N GLY A 19 0.01 -3.12 -7.38
CA GLY A 19 -0.62 -3.60 -8.62
C GLY A 19 -1.23 -2.50 -9.50
N ASP A 20 -1.46 -1.29 -8.97
CA ASP A 20 -2.06 -0.20 -9.74
C ASP A 20 -1.04 0.53 -10.63
N SER A 21 -1.56 1.22 -11.64
CA SER A 21 -0.74 2.01 -12.55
C SER A 21 -0.37 3.37 -11.96
N TYR A 22 0.74 3.95 -12.43
CA TYR A 22 1.19 5.28 -12.03
C TYR A 22 0.12 6.37 -12.27
N ASP A 23 -0.67 6.27 -13.34
CA ASP A 23 -1.70 7.25 -13.65
C ASP A 23 -2.92 7.15 -12.71
N GLU A 24 -3.20 5.97 -12.17
CA GLU A 24 -4.24 5.78 -11.15
C GLU A 24 -3.82 6.44 -9.84
N PHE A 25 -2.56 6.27 -9.42
CA PHE A 25 -2.02 6.94 -8.22
C PHE A 25 -2.25 8.46 -8.20
N PHE A 26 -2.05 9.14 -9.33
CA PHE A 26 -2.24 10.59 -9.43
C PHE A 26 -3.70 11.05 -9.41
N LYS A 27 -4.64 10.16 -9.72
CA LYS A 27 -6.07 10.46 -9.58
C LYS A 27 -6.52 10.37 -8.12
N GLU A 28 -5.86 9.52 -7.35
CA GLU A 28 -6.31 9.15 -6.02
C GLU A 28 -5.72 10.02 -4.92
N TYR A 29 -4.46 10.45 -5.04
CA TYR A 29 -3.83 11.31 -4.05
C TYR A 29 -3.64 12.74 -4.52
N LYS A 30 -3.96 13.68 -3.62
CA LYS A 30 -3.79 15.12 -3.86
C LYS A 30 -2.38 15.61 -3.51
N ASP A 31 -1.73 15.00 -2.52
CA ASP A 31 -0.44 15.43 -2.00
C ASP A 31 0.63 14.36 -2.24
N ILE A 32 1.08 14.28 -3.50
CA ILE A 32 2.14 13.36 -3.94
C ILE A 32 3.47 14.10 -4.01
N LYS A 33 4.50 13.56 -3.36
CA LYS A 33 5.88 14.01 -3.53
C LYS A 33 6.67 12.99 -4.36
N ILE A 34 7.17 13.42 -5.50
CA ILE A 34 8.06 12.61 -6.34
C ILE A 34 9.45 12.56 -5.69
N LEU A 35 10.01 11.36 -5.59
CA LEU A 35 11.34 11.10 -5.03
C LEU A 35 12.33 10.72 -6.12
N SER A 36 13.62 11.00 -5.88
CA SER A 36 14.70 10.43 -6.67
C SER A 36 14.86 8.95 -6.35
N VAL A 37 15.11 8.12 -7.38
CA VAL A 37 15.36 6.69 -7.19
C VAL A 37 16.86 6.41 -7.11
N ASP A 38 17.29 5.73 -6.06
CA ASP A 38 18.63 5.15 -5.99
C ASP A 38 18.62 3.75 -6.61
N LYS A 39 19.16 3.65 -7.83
CA LYS A 39 19.25 2.41 -8.60
C LYS A 39 20.16 1.35 -7.98
N LYS A 40 21.04 1.70 -7.04
CA LYS A 40 21.84 0.71 -6.31
C LYS A 40 21.01 -0.06 -5.30
N GLN A 41 20.01 0.60 -4.70
CA GLN A 41 19.14 0.02 -3.69
C GLN A 41 17.87 -0.58 -4.30
N THR A 42 17.33 0.06 -5.34
CA THR A 42 16.07 -0.31 -6.01
C THR A 42 16.27 -0.36 -7.53
N PRO A 43 16.94 -1.40 -8.05
CA PRO A 43 17.33 -1.46 -9.47
C PRO A 43 16.13 -1.45 -10.42
N GLU A 44 15.01 -2.04 -10.00
CA GLU A 44 13.79 -2.20 -10.79
C GLU A 44 12.92 -0.93 -10.81
N ALA A 45 12.96 -0.12 -9.75
CA ALA A 45 12.15 1.09 -9.64
C ALA A 45 12.59 2.16 -10.64
N ILE A 46 11.71 2.61 -11.54
CA ILE A 46 11.97 3.79 -12.39
C ILE A 46 11.40 5.07 -11.78
N LYS A 47 10.46 4.95 -10.85
CA LYS A 47 9.86 6.07 -10.13
C LYS A 47 9.62 5.66 -8.68
N ALA A 48 9.67 6.65 -7.80
CA ALA A 48 9.34 6.52 -6.40
C ALA A 48 8.49 7.72 -5.96
N LEU A 49 7.46 7.47 -5.18
CA LEU A 49 6.56 8.48 -4.63
C LEU A 49 6.56 8.40 -3.10
N LYS A 50 6.39 9.55 -2.45
CA LYS A 50 5.98 9.66 -1.04
C LYS A 50 4.56 10.22 -1.00
N ILE A 51 3.71 9.56 -0.24
CA ILE A 51 2.28 9.85 -0.12
C ILE A 51 1.91 9.84 1.37
N GLU A 52 0.90 10.59 1.78
CA GLU A 52 0.35 10.56 3.12
C GLU A 52 -1.10 10.09 3.08
N GLN A 53 -1.41 9.03 3.83
CA GLN A 53 -2.73 8.40 3.86
C GLN A 53 -3.02 7.81 5.23
N ASP A 54 -4.21 8.06 5.77
CA ASP A 54 -4.69 7.53 7.05
C ASP A 54 -3.70 7.73 8.22
N GLY A 55 -2.93 8.83 8.18
CA GLY A 55 -1.90 9.15 9.16
C GLY A 55 -0.55 8.44 8.97
N PHE A 56 -0.40 7.66 7.90
CA PHE A 56 0.83 7.00 7.50
C PHE A 56 1.54 7.76 6.38
N VAL A 57 2.87 7.72 6.41
CA VAL A 57 3.70 8.08 5.27
C VAL A 57 3.99 6.81 4.48
N ILE A 58 3.53 6.76 3.23
CA ILE A 58 3.71 5.61 2.33
C ILE A 58 4.72 5.97 1.27
N TYR A 59 5.58 5.01 0.95
CA TYR A 59 6.54 5.08 -0.14
C TYR A 59 6.17 4.03 -1.19
N ALA A 60 5.89 4.47 -2.41
CA ALA A 60 5.46 3.60 -3.50
C ALA A 60 6.53 3.55 -4.59
N LEU A 61 6.86 2.34 -5.07
CA LEU A 61 7.87 2.08 -6.09
C LEU A 61 7.24 1.52 -7.36
N PHE A 62 7.62 2.09 -8.51
CA PHE A 62 7.04 1.73 -9.80
C PHE A 62 8.08 1.12 -10.72
N ASN A 63 7.73 0.03 -11.37
CA ASN A 63 8.58 -0.66 -12.33
C ASN A 63 8.51 -0.02 -13.72
N LYS A 64 9.27 -0.57 -14.68
CA LYS A 64 9.35 -0.05 -16.07
C LYS A 64 8.00 0.00 -16.79
N GLN A 65 7.05 -0.83 -16.39
CA GLN A 65 5.68 -0.87 -16.90
C GLN A 65 4.77 0.17 -16.25
N ASN A 66 5.32 1.04 -15.38
CA ASN A 66 4.59 2.00 -14.55
C ASN A 66 3.57 1.34 -13.62
N ILE A 67 3.83 0.11 -13.17
CA ILE A 67 3.02 -0.58 -12.16
C ILE A 67 3.69 -0.41 -10.80
N CYS A 68 2.89 -0.06 -9.78
CA CYS A 68 3.32 -0.07 -8.40
C CYS A 68 3.59 -1.51 -7.98
N TYR A 69 4.86 -1.87 -7.80
CA TYR A 69 5.23 -3.24 -7.46
C TYR A 69 5.52 -3.43 -5.98
N GLU A 70 5.74 -2.32 -5.25
CA GLU A 70 6.05 -2.33 -3.83
C GLU A 70 5.62 -1.02 -3.18
N GLU A 71 4.97 -1.14 -2.04
CA GLU A 71 4.69 -0.04 -1.13
C GLU A 71 5.18 -0.37 0.27
N TYR A 72 5.63 0.63 1.00
CA TYR A 72 6.04 0.44 2.38
C TYR A 72 5.82 1.69 3.24
N THR A 73 5.60 1.45 4.52
CA THR A 73 5.60 2.46 5.57
C THR A 73 6.45 1.98 6.74
N PHE A 74 7.03 2.93 7.47
CA PHE A 74 7.92 2.65 8.58
C PHE A 74 7.89 3.81 9.59
N HIS A 75 8.41 3.59 10.80
CA HIS A 75 8.32 4.52 11.94
C HIS A 75 6.88 4.86 12.36
N SER A 76 5.96 3.91 12.25
CA SER A 76 4.58 4.05 12.72
C SER A 76 4.45 3.64 14.19
N HIS A 77 3.58 4.32 14.95
CA HIS A 77 3.22 3.90 16.31
C HIS A 77 2.18 2.77 16.33
N THR A 78 1.39 2.66 15.26
CA THR A 78 0.39 1.63 15.03
C THR A 78 0.88 0.69 13.93
N LEU A 79 0.50 -0.59 14.02
CA LEU A 79 0.80 -1.53 12.94
C LEU A 79 -0.06 -1.16 11.73
N PRO A 80 0.53 -0.95 10.54
CA PRO A 80 -0.23 -0.70 9.34
C PRO A 80 -1.21 -1.85 9.07
N SER A 81 -2.39 -1.53 8.54
CA SER A 81 -3.35 -2.55 8.09
C SER A 81 -2.97 -3.01 6.67
N PRO A 82 -3.19 -4.28 6.28
CA PRO A 82 -3.10 -4.72 4.89
C PRO A 82 -3.94 -3.86 3.94
N SER A 83 -5.11 -3.37 4.38
CA SER A 83 -6.01 -2.52 3.59
C SER A 83 -5.40 -1.15 3.25
N LEU A 84 -4.25 -0.79 3.84
CA LEU A 84 -3.48 0.39 3.45
C LEU A 84 -2.78 0.20 2.09
N PHE A 85 -2.48 -1.05 1.69
CA PHE A 85 -1.66 -1.37 0.51
C PHE A 85 -2.34 -2.32 -0.48
N ILE A 86 -3.39 -3.03 -0.05
CA ILE A 86 -4.06 -4.06 -0.85
C ILE A 86 -5.54 -3.74 -0.93
N LYS A 87 -6.04 -3.66 -2.17
CA LYS A 87 -7.47 -3.47 -2.45
C LYS A 87 -8.31 -4.60 -1.89
N ASP A 88 -9.39 -4.22 -1.21
CA ASP A 88 -10.36 -5.16 -0.63
C ASP A 88 -9.72 -6.22 0.28
N ALA A 89 -8.58 -5.92 0.93
CA ALA A 89 -7.84 -6.89 1.74
C ALA A 89 -8.71 -7.60 2.79
N ASP A 90 -9.68 -6.89 3.37
CA ASP A 90 -10.62 -7.41 4.37
C ASP A 90 -11.58 -8.48 3.80
N ASN A 91 -11.80 -8.49 2.48
CA ASN A 91 -12.62 -9.48 1.77
C ASN A 91 -11.80 -10.66 1.25
N LEU A 92 -10.47 -10.59 1.33
CA LEU A 92 -9.56 -11.64 0.89
C LEU A 92 -9.22 -12.56 2.07
N LYS A 93 -9.02 -13.85 1.78
CA LYS A 93 -8.54 -14.81 2.78
C LYS A 93 -7.01 -14.93 2.69
N PRO A 94 -6.24 -14.26 3.55
CA PRO A 94 -4.79 -14.33 3.48
C PRO A 94 -4.27 -15.71 3.89
N LYS A 95 -3.17 -16.11 3.25
CA LYS A 95 -2.39 -17.28 3.67
C LYS A 95 -1.19 -16.81 4.48
N LEU A 96 -1.15 -17.14 5.77
CA LEU A 96 0.04 -16.92 6.60
C LEU A 96 1.18 -17.78 6.07
N LEU A 97 2.28 -17.15 5.66
CA LEU A 97 3.48 -17.85 5.20
C LEU A 97 4.49 -18.03 6.34
N PHE A 98 4.64 -16.99 7.17
CA PHE A 98 5.67 -16.95 8.20
C PHE A 98 5.30 -15.99 9.33
N ARG A 99 5.72 -16.30 10.56
CA ARG A 99 5.54 -15.41 11.71
C ARG A 99 6.68 -15.56 12.71
N ILE A 100 7.26 -14.43 13.10
CA ILE A 100 8.09 -14.29 14.30
C ILE A 100 7.31 -13.42 15.29
N PRO A 101 6.87 -13.98 16.44
CA PRO A 101 6.12 -13.24 17.45
C PRO A 101 6.75 -11.90 17.79
N LEU A 102 5.93 -10.84 17.87
CA LEU A 102 6.29 -9.46 18.23
C LEU A 102 7.32 -8.79 17.30
N ARG A 103 7.72 -9.42 16.19
CA ARG A 103 8.74 -8.88 15.28
C ARG A 103 8.25 -8.75 13.85
N MET A 104 7.59 -9.79 13.34
CA MET A 104 7.26 -9.88 11.92
C MET A 104 6.22 -10.94 11.65
N ALA A 105 5.42 -10.71 10.63
CA ALA A 105 4.60 -11.74 10.00
C ALA A 105 4.44 -11.44 8.51
N VAL A 106 4.40 -12.50 7.71
CA VAL A 106 4.28 -12.46 6.25
C VAL A 106 3.04 -13.23 5.85
N TRP A 107 2.19 -12.58 5.08
CA TRP A 107 0.97 -13.14 4.50
C TRP A 107 1.01 -13.02 2.98
N GLU A 108 0.43 -13.98 2.30
CA GLU A 108 0.13 -13.92 0.88
C GLU A 108 -1.36 -13.63 0.69
N TYR A 109 -1.65 -12.61 -0.12
CA TYR A 109 -2.98 -12.26 -0.58
C TYR A 109 -3.10 -12.63 -2.06
N ASP A 110 -4.17 -13.34 -2.41
CA ASP A 110 -4.51 -13.61 -3.80
C ASP A 110 -5.52 -12.54 -4.25
N THR A 111 -5.11 -11.68 -5.18
CA THR A 111 -5.95 -10.62 -5.73
C THR A 111 -6.28 -10.94 -7.19
N PRO A 112 -7.31 -10.33 -7.80
CA PRO A 112 -7.63 -10.58 -9.21
C PRO A 112 -6.49 -10.27 -10.19
N CYS A 113 -5.60 -9.33 -9.85
CA CYS A 113 -4.50 -8.93 -10.73
C CYS A 113 -3.20 -9.70 -10.45
N CYS A 114 -2.88 -9.98 -9.19
CA CYS A 114 -1.61 -10.60 -8.80
C CYS A 114 -1.65 -11.21 -7.40
N LYS A 115 -0.59 -11.95 -7.04
CA LYS A 115 -0.35 -12.35 -5.65
C LYS A 115 0.52 -11.29 -4.97
N ILE A 116 0.11 -10.86 -3.79
CA ILE A 116 0.81 -9.82 -3.02
C ILE A 116 1.32 -10.43 -1.72
N LEU A 117 2.61 -10.21 -1.43
CA LEU A 117 3.20 -10.47 -0.12
C LEU A 117 3.04 -9.24 0.74
N TYR A 118 2.30 -9.38 1.83
CA TYR A 118 2.20 -8.39 2.89
C TYR A 118 3.08 -8.82 4.06
N GLN A 119 4.02 -7.97 4.46
CA GLN A 119 4.95 -8.23 5.54
C GLN A 119 4.88 -7.10 6.56
N THR A 120 4.75 -7.47 7.82
CA THR A 120 4.90 -6.55 8.95
C THR A 120 6.30 -6.68 9.53
N PHE A 121 6.86 -5.58 10.02
CA PHE A 121 8.15 -5.59 10.69
C PHE A 121 8.22 -4.47 11.73
N GLY A 122 9.10 -4.64 12.71
CA GLY A 122 9.44 -3.59 13.67
C GLY A 122 9.50 -4.06 15.11
N LEU A 123 9.69 -3.08 15.99
CA LEU A 123 9.65 -3.24 17.43
C LEU A 123 8.52 -2.37 18.00
N PRO A 124 8.03 -2.64 19.22
CA PRO A 124 7.05 -1.78 19.86
C PRO A 124 7.48 -0.30 19.82
N GLY A 125 6.65 0.56 19.23
CA GLY A 125 6.93 2.00 19.04
C GLY A 125 7.58 2.37 17.69
N PHE A 126 8.07 1.40 16.93
CA PHE A 126 8.67 1.56 15.60
C PHE A 126 8.19 0.44 14.67
N LEU A 127 6.93 0.52 14.27
CA LEU A 127 6.26 -0.47 13.43
C LEU A 127 6.30 -0.03 11.96
N GLY A 128 6.23 -1.01 11.07
CA GLY A 128 6.19 -0.81 9.64
C GLY A 128 5.59 -2.02 8.94
N ALA A 129 5.31 -1.83 7.68
CA ALA A 129 4.88 -2.89 6.79
C ALA A 129 5.29 -2.58 5.37
N ASP A 130 5.50 -3.64 4.60
CA ASP A 130 5.68 -3.59 3.15
C ASP A 130 4.67 -4.53 2.48
N ALA A 131 4.19 -4.12 1.33
CA ALA A 131 3.41 -4.95 0.44
C ALA A 131 4.10 -4.97 -0.93
N ARG A 132 4.28 -6.14 -1.52
CA ARG A 132 4.92 -6.28 -2.84
C ARG A 132 4.34 -7.39 -3.68
N ILE A 133 4.36 -7.20 -5.00
CA ILE A 133 3.99 -8.26 -5.95
C ILE A 133 4.98 -9.43 -5.78
N LYS A 134 4.44 -10.65 -5.70
CA LYS A 134 5.20 -11.89 -5.52
C LYS A 134 5.87 -12.38 -6.80
#